data_AF-A0A7X6SY50-F1
#
_entry.id   AF-A0A7X6SY50-F1
#
_cell.length_a   1.000
_cell.length_b   1.000
_cell.length_c   1.000
_cell.angle_alpha   90.00
_cell.angle_beta   90.00
_cell.angle_gamma   90.00
#
_symmetry.space_group_name_H-M   'P 1'
#
loop_
_entity.id
_entity.type
_entity.pdbx_description
1 polymer ?
#
loop_
_entity_poly.entity_id
_entity_poly.type
_entity_poly.pdbx_seq_one_letter_code
_entity_poly.pdbx_strand_id
1 'polypeptide(L)'
;MKNYLTRIVFAVICMLLVVAFIAGCRPQRMTFDHTYNVREKPEYETDITPGLYCLSATGGEGLFHLVEPAGSYDDLVRSHRFLSRAWVEVRANETLKFNNAKIESQDERQKLGCFPTRLRNGFFLIGFDLFPGKLKIRPRTDQDEADWICEVYADAHDLSAGPLRRYDYKDTWVDIIVEEDEFLHLWGAEVYVPPM
;
A
#
# COMPACT_ATOMS: atom_id res chain seq x y z
N MET A 1 -57.46 -1.63 -22.45
CA MET A 1 -57.06 -2.47 -21.29
C MET A 1 -55.80 -3.32 -21.52
N LYS A 2 -55.60 -3.98 -22.68
CA LYS A 2 -54.40 -4.82 -22.92
C LYS A 2 -53.05 -4.09 -22.77
N ASN A 3 -52.95 -2.83 -23.21
CA ASN A 3 -51.68 -2.08 -23.18
C ASN A 3 -51.24 -1.60 -21.78
N TYR A 4 -52.16 -1.57 -20.80
CA TYR A 4 -51.85 -1.12 -19.45
C TYR A 4 -51.20 -2.25 -18.63
N LEU A 5 -51.71 -3.47 -18.82
CA LEU A 5 -51.17 -4.67 -18.17
C LEU A 5 -49.72 -4.94 -18.61
N THR A 6 -49.42 -4.80 -19.91
CA THR A 6 -48.06 -5.02 -20.45
C THR A 6 -47.04 -4.02 -19.89
N ARG A 7 -47.44 -2.76 -19.64
CA ARG A 7 -46.56 -1.73 -19.07
C ARG A 7 -46.26 -1.98 -17.59
N ILE A 8 -47.23 -2.47 -16.83
CA ILE A 8 -47.04 -2.83 -15.42
C ILE A 8 -46.10 -4.03 -15.30
N VAL A 9 -46.29 -5.08 -16.10
CA VAL A 9 -45.41 -6.26 -16.07
C VAL A 9 -43.97 -5.88 -16.43
N PHE A 10 -43.78 -5.03 -17.43
CA PHE A 10 -42.44 -4.56 -17.81
C PHE A 10 -41.77 -3.75 -16.68
N ALA A 11 -42.53 -2.85 -16.02
CA ALA A 11 -42.01 -2.06 -14.91
C ALA A 11 -41.59 -2.93 -13.72
N VAL A 12 -42.38 -3.96 -13.38
CA VAL A 12 -42.06 -4.91 -12.30
C VAL A 12 -40.81 -5.74 -12.63
N ILE A 13 -40.68 -6.22 -13.86
CA ILE A 13 -39.49 -6.97 -14.30
C ILE A 13 -38.24 -6.09 -14.25
N CYS A 14 -38.31 -4.84 -14.71
CA CYS A 14 -37.20 -3.90 -14.61
C CYS A 14 -36.82 -3.62 -13.14
N MET A 15 -37.79 -3.46 -12.25
CA MET A 15 -37.52 -3.26 -10.82
C MET A 15 -36.82 -4.48 -10.19
N LEU A 16 -37.27 -5.69 -10.52
CA LEU A 16 -36.66 -6.94 -10.03
C LEU A 16 -35.22 -7.12 -10.54
N LEU A 17 -34.94 -6.73 -11.79
CA LEU A 17 -33.57 -6.76 -12.34
C LEU A 17 -32.63 -5.77 -11.65
N VAL A 18 -33.11 -4.56 -11.32
CA VAL A 18 -32.33 -3.57 -10.56
C VAL A 18 -32.01 -4.07 -9.15
N VAL A 19 -32.99 -4.67 -8.46
CA VAL A 19 -32.78 -5.25 -7.11
C VAL A 19 -31.79 -6.42 -7.16
N ALA A 20 -31.85 -7.27 -8.19
CA ALA A 20 -30.90 -8.36 -8.39
C ALA A 20 -29.47 -7.84 -8.68
N PHE A 21 -29.34 -6.74 -9.44
CA PHE A 21 -28.05 -6.11 -9.72
C PHE A 21 -27.41 -5.52 -8.44
N ILE A 22 -28.21 -4.88 -7.60
CA ILE A 22 -27.75 -4.32 -6.31
C ILE A 22 -27.38 -5.44 -5.32
N ALA A 23 -28.14 -6.55 -5.31
CA ALA A 23 -27.85 -7.70 -4.44
C ALA A 23 -26.63 -8.53 -4.87
N GLY A 24 -26.26 -8.48 -6.16
CA GLY A 24 -25.07 -9.13 -6.72
C GLY A 24 -23.76 -8.40 -6.41
N CYS A 25 -23.82 -7.10 -6.10
CA CYS A 25 -22.68 -6.32 -5.65
C CYS A 25 -22.45 -6.48 -4.14
N ARG A 26 -22.27 -7.71 -3.67
CA ARG A 26 -21.65 -7.88 -2.34
C ARG A 26 -20.16 -7.55 -2.50
N PRO A 27 -19.61 -6.56 -1.79
CA PRO A 27 -18.18 -6.30 -1.81
C PRO A 27 -17.50 -7.61 -1.41
N GLN A 28 -16.63 -8.10 -2.28
CA GLN A 28 -15.83 -9.29 -2.03
C GLN A 28 -15.04 -9.01 -0.74
N ARG A 29 -15.38 -9.70 0.35
CA ARG A 29 -14.64 -9.56 1.61
C ARG A 29 -13.22 -10.04 1.34
N MET A 30 -12.30 -9.10 1.23
CA MET A 30 -10.88 -9.39 1.12
C MET A 30 -10.45 -10.05 2.44
N THR A 31 -10.01 -11.30 2.38
CA THR A 31 -9.49 -12.03 3.54
C THR A 31 -8.01 -11.69 3.71
N PHE A 32 -7.58 -11.45 4.95
CA PHE A 32 -6.19 -11.22 5.30
C PHE A 32 -5.59 -12.45 6.00
N ASP A 33 -4.40 -12.89 5.58
CA ASP A 33 -3.65 -14.02 6.14
C ASP A 33 -3.17 -13.71 7.55
N HIS A 34 -2.84 -12.44 7.78
CA HIS A 34 -2.33 -11.92 9.04
C HIS A 34 -3.14 -10.71 9.51
N THR A 35 -3.37 -10.66 10.82
CA THR A 35 -4.02 -9.54 11.50
C THR A 35 -3.31 -9.34 12.83
N TYR A 36 -2.68 -8.18 12.99
CA TYR A 36 -1.97 -7.82 14.21
C TYR A 36 -2.60 -6.60 14.86
N ASN A 37 -2.89 -6.69 16.16
CA ASN A 37 -3.35 -5.54 16.94
C ASN A 37 -2.14 -4.77 17.47
N VAL A 38 -2.22 -3.45 17.46
CA VAL A 38 -1.12 -2.60 17.90
C VAL A 38 -1.38 -2.17 19.34
N ARG A 39 -0.55 -2.63 20.28
CA ARG A 39 -0.71 -2.39 21.73
C ARG A 39 0.60 -1.95 22.34
N GLU A 40 0.54 -0.97 23.26
CA GLU A 40 1.73 -0.56 24.02
C GLU A 40 2.34 -1.71 24.83
N LYS A 41 1.52 -2.67 25.24
CA LYS A 41 1.90 -3.88 25.98
C LYS A 41 1.28 -5.09 25.27
N PRO A 42 2.03 -5.78 24.40
CA PRO A 42 1.55 -6.99 23.74
C PRO A 42 1.19 -8.07 24.76
N GLU A 43 0.02 -8.69 24.62
CA GLU A 43 -0.45 -9.78 25.48
C GLU A 43 -0.55 -11.10 24.71
N TYR A 44 -0.71 -11.02 23.39
CA TYR A 44 -0.87 -12.14 22.49
C TYR A 44 0.20 -12.16 21.38
N GLU A 45 0.42 -13.31 20.75
CA GLU A 45 1.34 -13.43 19.60
C GLU A 45 0.88 -12.62 18.38
N THR A 46 -0.41 -12.32 18.30
CA THR A 46 -0.99 -11.43 17.29
C THR A 46 -0.95 -9.96 17.68
N ASP A 47 -0.25 -9.60 18.76
CA ASP A 47 -0.06 -8.20 19.14
C ASP A 47 1.35 -7.75 18.78
N ILE A 48 1.46 -6.52 18.27
CA ILE A 48 2.72 -5.82 18.04
C ILE A 48 2.74 -4.50 18.79
N THR A 49 3.93 -3.98 19.09
CA THR A 49 4.09 -2.65 19.67
C THR A 49 3.92 -1.55 18.63
N PRO A 50 3.54 -0.32 19.01
CA PRO A 50 3.64 0.84 18.13
C PRO A 50 5.06 1.02 17.59
N GLY A 51 5.20 1.46 16.35
CA GLY A 51 6.48 1.68 15.71
C GLY A 51 6.47 1.44 14.21
N LEU A 52 7.68 1.38 13.63
CA LEU A 52 7.88 1.26 12.20
C LEU A 52 8.23 -0.19 11.82
N TYR A 53 7.50 -0.74 10.83
CA TYR A 53 7.63 -2.12 10.38
C TYR A 53 7.80 -2.22 8.86
N CYS A 54 8.66 -3.13 8.43
CA CYS A 54 8.86 -3.46 7.02
C CYS A 54 8.09 -4.73 6.68
N LEU A 55 7.17 -4.63 5.73
CA LEU A 55 6.52 -5.79 5.12
C LEU A 55 7.30 -6.20 3.87
N SER A 56 7.73 -7.46 3.79
CA SER A 56 8.43 -8.02 2.63
C SER A 56 7.57 -9.09 1.97
N ALA A 57 7.31 -8.98 0.66
CA ALA A 57 6.47 -9.91 -0.08
C ALA A 57 7.11 -11.32 -0.12
N THR A 58 6.31 -12.36 0.13
CA THR A 58 6.74 -13.77 0.11
C THR A 58 6.41 -14.49 -1.21
N GLY A 59 5.57 -13.89 -2.06
CA GLY A 59 5.11 -14.46 -3.34
C GLY A 59 5.15 -13.49 -4.53
N GLY A 60 5.93 -12.40 -4.43
CA GLY A 60 6.10 -11.40 -5.50
C GLY A 60 5.11 -10.23 -5.47
N GLU A 61 4.06 -10.31 -4.65
CA GLU A 61 3.16 -9.19 -4.34
C GLU A 61 2.65 -9.33 -2.91
N GLY A 62 2.57 -8.22 -2.20
CA GLY A 62 1.94 -8.09 -0.90
C GLY A 62 0.94 -6.94 -0.89
N LEU A 63 -0.01 -7.01 0.05
CA LEU A 63 -0.99 -5.98 0.31
C LEU A 63 -1.16 -5.86 1.81
N PHE A 64 -1.20 -4.62 2.32
CA PHE A 64 -1.60 -4.36 3.70
C PHE A 64 -2.66 -3.27 3.79
N HIS A 65 -3.48 -3.38 4.83
CA HIS A 65 -4.40 -2.37 5.33
C HIS A 65 -4.03 -2.04 6.77
N LEU A 66 -3.80 -0.77 7.04
CA LEU A 66 -3.76 -0.20 8.37
C LEU A 66 -5.13 0.42 8.66
N VAL A 67 -5.75 -0.01 9.75
CA VAL A 67 -7.08 0.45 10.13
C VAL A 67 -7.11 0.87 11.59
N GLU A 68 -8.00 1.80 11.89
CA GLU A 68 -8.30 2.24 13.26
C GLU A 68 -9.77 1.95 13.62
N PRO A 69 -10.08 1.67 14.90
CA PRO A 69 -11.47 1.46 15.33
C PRO A 69 -12.27 2.77 15.27
N ALA A 70 -13.36 2.77 14.49
CA ALA A 70 -14.32 3.87 14.36
C ALA A 70 -15.73 3.43 14.78
N GLY A 71 -15.92 3.25 16.09
CA GLY A 71 -17.18 2.79 16.66
C GLY A 71 -17.46 1.33 16.36
N SER A 72 -18.46 1.03 15.52
CA SER A 72 -18.81 -0.34 15.12
C SER A 72 -18.14 -0.81 13.82
N TYR A 73 -17.33 0.05 13.20
CA TYR A 73 -16.63 -0.22 11.94
C TYR A 73 -15.14 0.13 12.09
N ASP A 74 -14.33 -0.37 11.16
CA ASP A 74 -12.91 -0.01 11.06
C ASP A 74 -12.77 1.07 9.97
N ASP A 75 -12.11 2.19 10.28
CA ASP A 75 -11.75 3.20 9.30
C ASP A 75 -10.38 2.88 8.69
N LEU A 76 -10.27 3.00 7.37
CA LEU A 76 -9.02 2.75 6.65
C LEU A 76 -8.10 3.95 6.77
N VAL A 77 -6.99 3.78 7.48
CA VAL A 77 -5.91 4.78 7.58
C VAL A 77 -5.06 4.74 6.31
N ARG A 78 -4.58 3.55 5.95
CA ARG A 78 -3.68 3.37 4.80
C ARG A 78 -3.87 2.00 4.18
N SER A 79 -3.85 1.96 2.85
CA SER A 79 -3.75 0.71 2.09
C SER A 79 -2.63 0.84 1.06
N HIS A 80 -1.79 -0.19 0.94
CA HIS A 80 -0.73 -0.17 -0.03
C HIS A 80 -0.38 -1.57 -0.53
N ARG A 81 -0.25 -1.65 -1.85
CA ARG A 81 0.16 -2.84 -2.60
C ARG A 81 1.61 -2.65 -3.03
N PHE A 82 2.41 -3.70 -2.89
CA PHE A 82 3.85 -3.64 -3.14
C PHE A 82 4.34 -4.97 -3.73
N LEU A 83 5.40 -4.94 -4.53
CA LEU A 83 5.97 -6.17 -5.13
C LEU A 83 7.15 -6.72 -4.34
N SER A 84 7.88 -5.83 -3.66
CA SER A 84 9.06 -6.21 -2.91
C SER A 84 8.86 -5.93 -1.43
N ARG A 85 8.77 -4.65 -1.07
CA ARG A 85 8.67 -4.19 0.31
C ARG A 85 7.79 -2.97 0.47
N ALA A 86 7.24 -2.81 1.66
CA ALA A 86 6.59 -1.58 2.09
C ALA A 86 6.84 -1.33 3.57
N TRP A 87 7.29 -0.12 3.91
CA TRP A 87 7.27 0.37 5.28
C TRP A 87 5.89 0.90 5.67
N VAL A 88 5.50 0.59 6.90
CA VAL A 88 4.28 1.05 7.54
C VAL A 88 4.59 1.42 8.98
N GLU A 89 4.20 2.63 9.37
CA GLU A 89 4.21 3.04 10.77
C GLU A 89 2.84 2.73 11.37
N VAL A 90 2.84 2.08 12.54
CA VAL A 90 1.64 1.69 13.26
C VAL A 90 1.62 2.33 14.65
N ARG A 91 0.45 2.81 15.08
CA ARG A 91 0.23 3.48 16.36
C ARG A 91 -0.69 2.67 17.26
N ALA A 92 -0.66 2.97 18.56
CA ALA A 92 -1.44 2.24 19.55
C ALA A 92 -2.94 2.27 19.22
N ASN A 93 -3.60 1.13 19.42
CA ASN A 93 -5.01 0.86 19.14
C ASN A 93 -5.38 0.68 17.65
N GLU A 94 -4.39 0.62 16.75
CA GLU A 94 -4.62 0.27 15.36
C GLU A 94 -4.59 -1.24 15.13
N THR A 95 -4.97 -1.65 13.92
CA THR A 95 -4.84 -3.02 13.45
C THR A 95 -4.16 -3.03 12.09
N LEU A 96 -3.06 -3.79 11.99
CA LEU A 96 -2.36 -4.03 10.74
C LEU A 96 -2.79 -5.39 10.16
N LYS A 97 -3.39 -5.36 8.97
CA LYS A 97 -3.88 -6.54 8.25
C LYS A 97 -3.08 -6.70 6.96
N PHE A 98 -2.54 -7.88 6.66
CA PHE A 98 -1.74 -8.08 5.44
C PHE A 98 -1.78 -9.50 4.88
N ASN A 99 -1.43 -9.61 3.59
CA ASN A 99 -1.39 -10.85 2.80
C ASN A 99 -0.01 -11.02 2.16
N ASN A 100 0.36 -12.29 1.94
CA ASN A 100 1.53 -12.68 1.13
C ASN A 100 2.82 -11.91 1.48
N ALA A 101 3.01 -11.60 2.77
CA ALA A 101 4.15 -10.86 3.25
C ALA A 101 4.61 -11.37 4.61
N LYS A 102 5.90 -11.21 4.90
CA LYS A 102 6.46 -11.29 6.24
C LYS A 102 6.58 -9.89 6.83
N ILE A 103 6.55 -9.78 8.16
CA ILE A 103 6.75 -8.54 8.90
C ILE A 103 8.07 -8.59 9.66
N GLU A 104 8.81 -7.48 9.64
CA GLU A 104 10.07 -7.27 10.36
C GLU A 104 10.01 -5.89 11.02
N SER A 105 10.38 -5.79 12.29
CA SER A 105 10.54 -4.50 12.97
C SER A 105 11.70 -3.70 12.40
N GLN A 106 11.73 -2.40 12.64
CA GLN A 106 12.84 -1.54 12.22
C GLN A 106 14.20 -2.04 12.74
N ASP A 107 14.26 -2.45 14.02
CA ASP A 107 15.48 -2.97 14.66
C ASP A 107 15.97 -4.28 14.02
N GLU A 108 15.06 -5.18 13.68
CA GLU A 108 15.40 -6.41 12.96
C GLU A 108 15.93 -6.09 11.56
N ARG A 109 15.27 -5.15 10.87
CA ARG A 109 15.63 -4.76 9.52
C ARG A 109 16.98 -4.04 9.47
N GLN A 110 17.33 -3.27 10.50
CA GLN A 110 18.62 -2.58 10.63
C GLN A 110 19.80 -3.55 10.57
N LYS A 111 19.65 -4.75 11.17
CA LYS A 111 20.69 -5.80 11.19
C LYS A 111 21.04 -6.33 9.79
N LEU A 112 20.14 -6.18 8.83
CA LEU A 112 20.32 -6.61 7.44
C LEU A 112 20.99 -5.54 6.56
N GLY A 113 21.03 -4.28 7.01
CA GLY A 113 21.65 -3.16 6.29
C GLY A 113 20.92 -2.71 5.02
N CYS A 114 21.55 -1.79 4.28
CA CYS A 114 21.05 -1.27 3.00
C CYS A 114 21.30 -2.26 1.85
N PHE A 115 20.36 -2.38 0.92
CA PHE A 115 20.49 -3.26 -0.25
C PHE A 115 20.59 -2.40 -1.53
N PRO A 116 21.82 -2.10 -2.01
CA PRO A 116 22.03 -1.08 -3.04
C PRO A 116 21.73 -1.53 -4.48
N THR A 117 21.30 -2.76 -4.76
CA THR A 117 21.39 -3.28 -6.13
C THR A 117 20.25 -2.86 -7.06
N ARG A 118 18.99 -2.85 -6.58
CA ARG A 118 17.80 -2.40 -7.33
C ARG A 118 16.56 -2.48 -6.44
N LEU A 119 15.73 -1.44 -6.43
CA LEU A 119 14.40 -1.47 -5.79
C LEU A 119 13.32 -1.15 -6.81
N ARG A 120 12.15 -1.79 -6.66
CA ARG A 120 11.01 -1.66 -7.58
C ARG A 120 9.71 -1.78 -6.82
N ASN A 121 8.69 -1.02 -7.24
CA ASN A 121 7.31 -1.07 -6.78
C ASN A 121 7.15 -1.35 -5.27
N GLY A 122 7.18 -0.29 -4.47
CA GLY A 122 7.13 -0.40 -3.02
C GLY A 122 7.25 0.95 -2.33
N PHE A 123 7.34 0.89 -1.01
CA PHE A 123 7.44 2.05 -0.14
C PHE A 123 8.66 1.90 0.77
N PHE A 124 9.73 2.62 0.47
CA PHE A 124 11.08 2.38 0.98
C PHE A 124 11.50 3.47 1.96
N LEU A 125 12.24 3.10 3.00
CA LEU A 125 12.82 4.05 3.95
C LEU A 125 14.24 4.42 3.54
N ILE A 126 14.51 5.71 3.34
CA ILE A 126 15.84 6.22 3.04
C ILE A 126 16.69 6.20 4.31
N GLY A 127 17.93 5.72 4.19
CA GLY A 127 18.81 5.36 5.30
C GLY A 127 18.79 3.87 5.64
N PHE A 128 17.73 3.13 5.26
CA PHE A 128 17.59 1.68 5.54
C PHE A 128 17.54 0.80 4.30
N ASP A 129 16.75 1.20 3.30
CA ASP A 129 16.67 0.46 2.03
C ASP A 129 17.61 1.04 0.98
N LEU A 130 17.79 2.36 1.00
CA LEU A 130 18.61 3.13 0.07
C LEU A 130 19.45 4.14 0.85
N PHE A 131 20.66 4.43 0.37
CA PHE A 131 21.44 5.54 0.92
C PHE A 131 20.81 6.88 0.50
N PRO A 132 20.83 7.90 1.39
CA PRO A 132 20.39 9.24 1.03
C PRO A 132 21.31 9.85 -0.04
N GLY A 133 20.79 10.84 -0.76
CA GLY A 133 21.50 11.59 -1.79
C GLY A 133 20.83 11.50 -3.17
N LYS A 134 21.66 11.55 -4.21
CA LYS A 134 21.20 11.61 -5.60
C LYS A 134 20.99 10.20 -6.17
N LEU A 135 19.75 9.86 -6.52
CA LEU A 135 19.36 8.55 -7.07
C LEU A 135 18.92 8.67 -8.53
N LYS A 136 19.06 7.58 -9.29
CA LYS A 136 18.52 7.49 -10.66
C LYS A 136 17.28 6.62 -10.69
N ILE A 137 16.20 7.16 -11.24
CA ILE A 137 14.92 6.48 -11.40
C ILE A 137 14.56 6.39 -12.87
N ARG A 138 13.93 5.29 -13.25
CA ARG A 138 13.26 5.17 -14.54
C ARG A 138 11.92 4.44 -14.41
N PRO A 139 11.04 4.63 -15.39
CA PRO A 139 9.96 3.70 -15.65
C PRO A 139 10.42 2.26 -15.80
N ARG A 140 9.55 1.34 -15.40
CA ARG A 140 9.70 -0.07 -15.74
C ARG A 140 9.14 -0.32 -17.13
N THR A 141 9.89 -1.08 -17.93
CA THR A 141 9.52 -1.41 -19.32
C THR A 141 8.36 -2.40 -19.41
N ASP A 142 7.99 -3.04 -18.31
CA ASP A 142 6.96 -4.07 -18.23
C ASP A 142 5.64 -3.58 -17.59
N GLN A 143 5.44 -2.26 -17.51
CA GLN A 143 4.27 -1.67 -16.87
C GLN A 143 3.71 -0.49 -17.70
N ASP A 144 2.39 -0.31 -17.67
CA ASP A 144 1.71 0.71 -18.47
C ASP A 144 2.10 2.14 -18.04
N GLU A 145 2.28 3.03 -19.01
CA GLU A 145 2.75 4.41 -18.78
C GLU A 145 1.86 5.23 -17.83
N ALA A 146 0.58 4.88 -17.73
CA ALA A 146 -0.40 5.61 -16.92
C ALA A 146 -0.20 5.43 -15.40
N ASP A 147 0.58 4.43 -14.98
CA ASP A 147 0.68 4.01 -13.58
C ASP A 147 2.01 4.41 -12.93
N TRP A 148 2.82 5.24 -13.56
CA TRP A 148 4.14 5.55 -13.04
C TRP A 148 4.10 6.58 -11.93
N ILE A 149 4.59 6.20 -10.75
CA ILE A 149 4.64 7.04 -9.55
C ILE A 149 6.04 6.99 -8.95
N CYS A 150 6.60 8.18 -8.72
CA CYS A 150 7.72 8.39 -7.80
C CYS A 150 7.39 9.58 -6.93
N GLU A 151 7.22 9.30 -5.66
CA GLU A 151 6.82 10.27 -4.67
C GLU A 151 7.67 10.10 -3.42
N VAL A 152 7.99 11.21 -2.79
CA VAL A 152 8.72 11.24 -1.53
C VAL A 152 7.78 11.76 -0.47
N TYR A 153 7.68 11.04 0.64
CA TYR A 153 6.82 11.34 1.78
C TYR A 153 7.64 11.53 3.05
N ALA A 154 7.12 12.36 3.96
CA ALA A 154 7.68 12.54 5.29
C ALA A 154 7.23 11.47 6.29
N ASP A 155 6.13 10.77 5.98
CA ASP A 155 5.44 9.88 6.90
C ASP A 155 5.07 8.56 6.21
N ALA A 156 5.15 7.45 6.96
CA ALA A 156 4.69 6.12 6.54
C ALA A 156 3.37 5.71 7.17
N HIS A 157 2.78 6.54 8.03
CA HIS A 157 1.53 6.26 8.70
C HIS A 157 0.33 6.72 7.85
N ASP A 158 0.20 8.05 7.66
CA ASP A 158 -0.90 8.66 6.90
C ASP A 158 -0.36 9.51 5.75
N LEU A 159 -0.80 9.20 4.53
CA LEU A 159 -0.37 9.89 3.30
C LEU A 159 -1.34 11.00 2.87
N SER A 160 -2.35 11.32 3.68
CA SER A 160 -3.39 12.31 3.37
C SER A 160 -2.84 13.72 3.11
N ALA A 161 -1.69 14.07 3.71
CA ALA A 161 -0.99 15.32 3.46
C ALA A 161 -0.38 15.42 2.04
N GLY A 162 -0.28 14.30 1.34
CA GLY A 162 0.37 14.19 0.03
C GLY A 162 1.90 14.14 0.11
N PRO A 163 2.57 13.97 -1.04
CA PRO A 163 4.01 13.86 -1.10
C PRO A 163 4.71 15.21 -0.88
N LEU A 164 5.86 15.19 -0.21
CA LEU A 164 6.81 16.31 -0.17
C LEU A 164 7.25 16.71 -1.58
N ARG A 165 7.53 15.69 -2.40
CA ARG A 165 8.01 15.84 -3.77
C ARG A 165 7.42 14.73 -4.64
N ARG A 166 6.97 15.10 -5.83
CA ARG A 166 6.54 14.18 -6.87
C ARG A 166 7.38 14.40 -8.12
N TYR A 167 7.85 13.32 -8.70
CA TYR A 167 8.69 13.36 -9.88
C TYR A 167 7.92 12.77 -11.06
N ASP A 168 7.69 13.61 -12.06
CA ASP A 168 7.16 13.16 -13.34
C ASP A 168 8.32 12.74 -14.24
N TYR A 169 8.22 11.57 -14.85
CA TYR A 169 9.20 11.11 -15.84
C TYR A 169 8.50 10.44 -17.01
N LYS A 170 9.00 10.74 -18.21
CA LYS A 170 8.53 10.18 -19.49
C LYS A 170 9.70 9.47 -20.14
N ASP A 171 9.67 8.14 -20.13
CA ASP A 171 10.56 7.20 -20.83
C ASP A 171 12.08 7.36 -20.63
N THR A 172 12.51 8.18 -19.68
CA THR A 172 13.92 8.49 -19.46
C THR A 172 14.33 8.33 -18.01
N TRP A 173 15.64 8.26 -17.79
CA TRP A 173 16.22 8.34 -16.47
C TRP A 173 16.08 9.76 -15.92
N VAL A 174 15.59 9.86 -14.69
CA VAL A 174 15.54 11.11 -13.94
C VAL A 174 16.37 10.97 -12.67
N ASP A 175 17.12 12.02 -12.39
CA ASP A 175 17.83 12.16 -11.13
C ASP A 175 16.88 12.73 -10.08
N ILE A 176 16.77 12.06 -8.93
CA ILE A 176 16.04 12.56 -7.77
C ILE A 176 16.99 12.78 -6.59
N ILE A 177 16.56 13.58 -5.62
CA ILE A 177 17.29 13.81 -4.37
C ILE A 177 16.39 13.37 -3.22
N VAL A 178 16.94 12.54 -2.35
CA VAL A 178 16.27 12.03 -1.16
C VAL A 178 17.16 12.23 0.07
N GLU A 179 16.54 12.49 1.20
CA GLU A 179 17.17 12.71 2.50
C GLU A 179 16.91 11.54 3.43
N GLU A 180 17.74 11.38 4.46
CA GLU A 180 17.56 10.36 5.48
C GLU A 180 16.20 10.52 6.18
N ASP A 181 15.61 9.41 6.62
CA ASP A 181 14.28 9.34 7.24
C ASP A 181 13.08 9.71 6.35
N GLU A 182 13.31 9.97 5.05
CA GLU A 182 12.23 10.11 4.09
C GLU A 182 11.75 8.75 3.55
N PHE A 183 10.53 8.73 3.02
CA PHE A 183 9.95 7.55 2.39
C PHE A 183 9.81 7.72 0.89
N LEU A 184 10.43 6.82 0.12
CA LEU A 184 10.32 6.77 -1.33
C LEU A 184 9.24 5.77 -1.74
N HIS A 185 8.17 6.29 -2.32
CA HIS A 185 7.11 5.50 -2.96
C HIS A 185 7.41 5.34 -4.45
N LEU A 186 7.52 4.10 -4.90
CA LEU A 186 7.67 3.74 -6.31
C LEU A 186 6.48 2.89 -6.75
N TRP A 187 5.85 3.23 -7.88
CA TRP A 187 4.90 2.36 -8.59
C TRP A 187 5.18 2.45 -10.10
N GLY A 188 5.20 1.32 -10.78
CA GLY A 188 5.62 1.28 -12.19
C GLY A 188 7.06 1.71 -12.45
N ALA A 189 7.89 1.79 -11.42
CA ALA A 189 9.20 2.44 -11.48
C ALA A 189 10.26 1.64 -10.74
N GLU A 190 11.52 1.94 -11.07
CA GLU A 190 12.66 1.37 -10.39
C GLU A 190 13.76 2.38 -10.12
N VAL A 191 14.37 2.23 -8.96
CA VAL A 191 15.62 2.90 -8.58
C VAL A 191 16.79 2.04 -9.01
N TYR A 192 17.77 2.70 -9.63
CA TYR A 192 19.13 2.23 -9.77
C TYR A 192 20.05 3.11 -8.93
N VAL A 193 20.72 2.49 -7.96
CA VAL A 193 21.80 3.14 -7.22
C VAL A 193 23.11 2.79 -7.94
N PRO A 194 23.86 3.77 -8.46
CA PRO A 194 25.16 3.48 -9.06
C PRO A 194 26.06 2.81 -8.01
N PRO A 195 26.87 1.80 -8.38
CA PRO A 195 27.89 1.28 -7.47
C PRO A 195 28.83 2.43 -7.06
N MET A 196 29.15 2.49 -5.76
CA MET A 196 30.15 3.41 -5.22
C MET A 196 31.55 3.05 -5.71
#